data_AF-A0A6J3IQY6-F1
#
_entry.id   AF-A0A6J3IQY6-F1
#
_cell.length_a   1.000
_cell.length_b   1.000
_cell.length_c   1.000
_cell.angle_alpha   90.00
_cell.angle_beta   90.00
_cell.angle_gamma   90.00
#
_symmetry.space_group_name_H-M   'P 1'
#
loop_
_entity.id
_entity.type
_entity.pdbx_description
1 polymer ?
#
loop_
_entity_poly.entity_id
_entity_poly.type
_entity_poly.pdbx_seq_one_letter_code
_entity_poly.pdbx_strand_id
1 'polypeptide(L)'
;MLPHTQGGAQDLCFQQAPRQTPPLTRRTHRLIPIHSFRQSYEAKSAHAHQTFFLEFKELKEVGKEQPRLGTEHPPNTTENQYPHVLPYDTSRDRLT
;
A
#
# COMPACT_ATOMS: atom_id res chain seq x y z
N MET A 1 -56.20 21.85 -2.15
CA MET A 1 -55.67 20.61 -2.76
C MET A 1 -54.65 21.02 -3.82
N LEU A 2 -53.38 21.16 -3.43
CA LEU A 2 -52.24 21.41 -4.32
C LEU A 2 -51.43 20.10 -4.42
N PRO A 3 -50.97 19.68 -5.61
CA PRO A 3 -50.24 18.42 -5.76
C PRO A 3 -48.72 18.63 -5.70
N HIS A 4 -48.01 17.58 -5.28
CA HIS A 4 -46.58 17.26 -5.43
C HIS A 4 -45.56 18.36 -5.04
N THR A 5 -44.58 18.08 -4.17
CA THR A 5 -43.37 17.34 -4.57
C THR A 5 -42.58 17.03 -3.29
N GLN A 6 -42.35 15.75 -2.97
CA GLN A 6 -41.32 15.37 -2.03
C GLN A 6 -40.10 14.88 -2.81
N GLY A 7 -39.14 15.77 -2.98
CA GLY A 7 -37.80 15.45 -3.43
C GLY A 7 -37.10 14.64 -2.34
N GLY A 8 -36.90 13.36 -2.60
CA GLY A 8 -35.91 12.55 -1.89
C GLY A 8 -34.56 12.83 -2.52
N ALA A 9 -33.81 13.75 -1.94
CA ALA A 9 -32.38 13.89 -2.20
C ALA A 9 -31.73 12.57 -1.80
N GLN A 10 -31.38 11.80 -2.82
CA GLN A 10 -30.43 10.70 -2.75
C GLN A 10 -29.12 11.36 -2.34
N ASP A 11 -28.86 11.37 -1.03
CA ASP A 11 -27.68 11.93 -0.43
C ASP A 11 -26.51 11.04 -0.86
N LEU A 12 -25.89 11.50 -1.94
CA LEU A 12 -24.74 10.93 -2.60
C LEU A 12 -23.51 11.15 -1.71
N CYS A 13 -23.55 10.63 -0.50
CA CYS A 13 -22.42 10.61 0.43
C CYS A 13 -21.51 9.42 0.08
N PHE A 14 -20.93 9.48 -1.12
CA PHE A 14 -19.58 8.97 -1.36
C PHE A 14 -18.62 9.84 -0.53
N GLN A 15 -18.67 9.70 0.80
CA GLN A 15 -17.77 10.44 1.67
C GLN A 15 -16.39 9.81 1.60
N GLN A 16 -15.56 10.51 0.82
CA GLN A 16 -14.11 10.56 0.86
C GLN A 16 -13.37 9.23 0.73
N ALA A 17 -13.13 8.85 -0.54
CA ALA A 17 -11.86 8.23 -0.87
C ALA A 17 -10.74 9.16 -0.34
N PRO A 18 -9.79 8.67 0.49
CA PRO A 18 -8.66 9.48 0.89
C PRO A 18 -7.96 9.94 -0.38
N ARG A 19 -7.67 11.25 -0.42
CA ARG A 19 -7.01 11.92 -1.55
C ARG A 19 -5.91 11.01 -2.07
N GLN A 20 -6.12 10.46 -3.27
CA GLN A 20 -5.09 9.76 -4.01
C GLN A 20 -4.02 10.81 -4.26
N THR A 21 -3.00 10.86 -3.39
CA THR A 21 -1.74 11.49 -3.72
C THR A 21 -1.35 10.89 -5.07
N PRO A 22 -1.14 11.69 -6.12
CA PRO A 22 -0.75 11.14 -7.40
C PRO A 22 0.44 10.22 -7.12
N PRO A 23 0.43 8.97 -7.64
CA PRO A 23 1.50 8.04 -7.36
C PRO A 23 2.78 8.75 -7.75
N LEU A 24 3.61 9.05 -6.74
CA LEU A 24 4.99 9.42 -6.99
C LEU A 24 5.47 8.35 -7.97
N THR A 25 5.94 8.76 -9.16
CA THR A 25 6.51 7.85 -10.15
C THR A 25 7.82 7.31 -9.57
N ARG A 26 7.71 6.49 -8.52
CA ARG A 26 8.80 5.92 -7.75
C ARG A 26 9.43 4.85 -8.61
N ARG A 27 10.74 4.71 -8.49
CA ARG A 27 11.46 3.74 -9.30
C ARG A 27 11.15 2.33 -8.79
N THR A 28 10.27 1.61 -9.49
CA THR A 28 9.83 0.25 -9.12
C THR A 28 10.90 -0.81 -9.32
N HIS A 29 11.91 -0.53 -10.15
CA HIS A 29 12.97 -1.48 -10.48
C HIS A 29 14.34 -0.81 -10.64
N ARG A 30 15.37 -1.50 -10.18
CA ARG A 30 16.78 -1.12 -10.30
C ARG A 30 17.59 -2.34 -10.72
N LEU A 31 17.66 -2.57 -12.03
CA LEU A 31 18.38 -3.70 -12.59
C LEU A 31 19.89 -3.49 -12.43
N ILE A 32 20.59 -4.55 -12.02
CA ILE A 32 22.06 -4.57 -11.91
C ILE A 32 22.56 -5.72 -12.80
N PRO A 33 23.35 -5.44 -13.85
CA PRO A 33 23.95 -6.50 -14.66
C PRO A 33 24.83 -7.43 -13.82
N ILE A 34 24.72 -8.74 -14.04
CA ILE A 34 25.39 -9.78 -13.22
C ILE A 34 26.90 -9.55 -13.10
N HIS A 35 27.56 -9.15 -14.19
CA HIS A 35 29.01 -8.90 -14.24
C HIS A 35 29.43 -7.68 -13.39
N SER A 36 28.52 -6.71 -13.21
CA SER A 36 28.75 -5.49 -12.41
C SER A 36 28.26 -5.61 -10.97
N PHE A 37 27.63 -6.74 -10.59
CA PHE A 37 26.93 -6.87 -9.31
C PHE A 37 27.87 -6.63 -8.12
N ARG A 38 29.04 -7.25 -8.15
CA ARG A 38 30.06 -7.10 -7.09
C ARG A 38 30.50 -5.64 -6.93
N GLN A 39 30.84 -4.98 -8.05
CA GLN A 39 31.25 -3.58 -8.03
C GLN A 39 30.12 -2.67 -7.53
N SER A 40 28.87 -2.92 -7.95
CA SER A 40 27.71 -2.16 -7.48
C SER A 40 27.48 -2.33 -5.98
N TYR A 41 27.61 -3.56 -5.47
CA TYR A 41 27.49 -3.85 -4.04
C TYR A 41 28.57 -3.13 -3.24
N GLU A 42 29.83 -3.26 -3.65
CA GLU A 42 30.97 -2.61 -2.99
C GLU A 42 30.77 -1.08 -2.97
N ALA A 43 30.42 -0.47 -4.11
CA ALA A 43 30.13 0.95 -4.21
C ALA A 43 28.99 1.41 -3.29
N LYS A 44 27.89 0.64 -3.21
CA LYS A 44 26.75 0.95 -2.32
C LYS A 44 27.09 0.77 -0.83
N SER A 45 28.05 -0.10 -0.52
CA SER A 45 28.50 -0.39 0.84
C SER A 45 29.59 0.56 1.36
N ALA A 46 30.35 1.20 0.46
CA ALA A 46 31.57 1.96 0.76
C ALA A 46 31.39 3.14 1.72
N HIS A 47 30.17 3.62 1.92
CA HIS A 47 29.86 4.71 2.85
C HIS A 47 28.79 4.31 3.88
N ALA A 48 29.15 3.42 4.81
CA ALA A 48 28.29 2.95 5.89
C ALA A 48 26.89 2.51 5.40
N HIS A 49 26.81 1.91 4.22
CA HIS A 49 25.57 1.50 3.58
C HIS A 49 24.54 2.63 3.33
N GLN A 50 24.97 3.90 3.27
CA GLN A 50 24.07 5.04 3.07
C GLN A 50 23.26 4.90 1.78
N THR A 51 23.87 4.41 0.70
CA THR A 51 23.15 4.19 -0.55
C THR A 51 22.05 3.16 -0.35
N PHE A 52 22.32 2.01 0.28
CA PHE A 52 21.29 1.02 0.61
C PHE A 52 20.16 1.61 1.48
N PHE A 53 20.49 2.45 2.46
CA PHE A 53 19.49 3.09 3.30
C PHE A 53 18.54 3.98 2.50
N LEU A 54 19.05 4.76 1.55
CA LEU A 54 18.23 5.59 0.67
C LEU A 54 17.33 4.74 -0.25
N GLU A 55 17.87 3.66 -0.82
CA GLU A 55 17.08 2.73 -1.64
C GLU A 55 15.96 2.08 -0.83
N PHE A 56 16.26 1.64 0.40
CA PHE A 56 15.28 1.06 1.30
C PHE A 56 14.22 2.08 1.74
N LYS A 57 14.63 3.31 2.07
CA LYS A 57 13.73 4.39 2.47
C LYS A 57 12.76 4.77 1.36
N GLU A 58 13.14 4.66 0.08
CA GLU A 58 12.21 4.87 -1.03
C GLU A 58 11.11 3.81 -1.08
N LEU A 59 11.42 2.57 -0.72
CA LEU A 59 10.49 1.44 -0.76
C LEU A 59 9.50 1.40 0.41
N LYS A 60 9.74 2.16 1.49
CA LYS A 60 8.95 2.09 2.74
C LYS A 60 7.44 2.36 2.56
N GLU A 61 7.06 3.07 1.49
CA GLU A 61 5.67 3.46 1.22
C GLU A 61 5.03 2.62 0.11
N VAL A 62 5.74 1.63 -0.44
CA VAL A 62 5.18 0.74 -1.47
C VAL A 62 4.16 -0.21 -0.83
N GLY A 63 2.96 -0.30 -1.42
CA GLY A 63 1.93 -1.26 -1.02
C GLY A 63 1.11 -0.90 0.23
N LYS A 64 1.55 0.05 1.07
CA LYS A 64 0.83 0.44 2.30
C LYS A 64 -0.59 0.96 2.07
N GLU A 65 -0.85 1.50 0.89
CA GLU A 65 -2.16 2.01 0.47
C GLU A 65 -3.15 0.91 0.04
N GLN A 66 -2.68 -0.33 -0.13
CA GLN A 66 -3.55 -1.43 -0.51
C GLN A 66 -4.52 -1.80 0.63
N PRO A 67 -5.77 -2.16 0.29
CA PRO A 67 -6.81 -2.45 1.28
C PRO A 67 -6.54 -3.76 2.04
N ARG A 68 -6.97 -3.77 3.30
CA ARG A 68 -6.84 -4.87 4.26
C ARG A 68 -8.16 -5.12 5.01
N LEU A 69 -9.27 -4.74 4.38
CA LEU A 69 -10.60 -4.67 4.99
C LEU A 69 -11.09 -6.04 5.47
N GLY A 70 -10.74 -7.11 4.74
CA GLY A 70 -11.10 -8.47 5.14
C GLY A 70 -10.40 -8.93 6.41
N THR A 71 -9.28 -8.31 6.77
CA THR A 71 -8.44 -8.69 7.91
C THR A 71 -8.73 -7.83 9.14
N GLU A 72 -9.17 -6.58 8.95
CA GLU A 72 -9.61 -5.67 10.03
C GLU A 72 -10.98 -6.05 10.63
N HIS A 73 -11.66 -7.05 10.07
CA HIS A 73 -12.92 -7.57 10.59
C HIS A 73 -12.71 -8.13 12.02
N PRO A 74 -13.51 -7.74 13.04
CA PRO A 74 -13.26 -8.11 14.44
C PRO A 74 -13.13 -9.62 14.73
N PRO A 75 -13.85 -10.52 14.06
CA PRO A 75 -13.61 -11.96 14.12
C PRO A 75 -12.23 -12.41 13.64
N ASN A 76 -11.65 -11.71 12.66
CA ASN A 76 -10.36 -12.05 12.07
C ASN A 76 -9.19 -11.41 12.82
N THR A 77 -9.42 -10.40 13.68
CA THR A 77 -8.33 -9.77 14.44
C THR A 77 -7.65 -10.71 15.43
N THR A 78 -8.39 -11.69 15.96
CA THR A 78 -7.88 -12.71 16.90
C THR A 78 -7.05 -13.79 16.20
N GLU A 79 -7.28 -14.01 14.91
CA GLU A 79 -6.56 -14.99 14.09
C GLU A 79 -5.19 -14.48 13.62
N ASN A 80 -4.90 -13.18 13.80
CA ASN A 80 -3.62 -12.59 13.42
C ASN A 80 -2.65 -12.55 14.61
N GLN A 81 -1.48 -13.18 14.47
CA GLN A 81 -0.43 -13.14 15.49
C GLN A 81 0.13 -11.73 15.73
N TYR A 82 0.14 -10.88 14.71
CA TYR A 82 0.61 -9.50 14.80
C TYR A 82 -0.43 -8.52 14.28
N PRO A 83 -0.90 -7.56 15.09
CA PRO A 83 -1.93 -6.60 14.68
C PRO A 83 -1.54 -5.68 13.52
N HIS A 84 -0.25 -5.45 13.30
CA HIS A 84 0.28 -4.57 12.26
C HIS A 84 0.73 -5.31 10.99
N VAL A 85 0.77 -6.64 11.03
CA VAL A 85 1.14 -7.48 9.88
C VAL A 85 -0.12 -8.17 9.39
N LEU A 86 -0.89 -7.45 8.57
CA LEU A 86 -2.14 -7.94 8.02
C LEU A 86 -1.98 -8.19 6.51
N PRO A 87 -2.39 -9.35 5.97
CA PRO A 87 -2.36 -9.59 4.53
C PRO A 87 -3.26 -8.60 3.77
N TYR A 88 -2.83 -8.21 2.57
CA TYR A 88 -3.63 -7.41 1.64
C TYR A 88 -4.80 -8.22 1.08
N ASP A 89 -5.92 -7.56 0.83
CA ASP A 89 -7.12 -8.22 0.30
C ASP A 89 -6.88 -8.84 -1.09
N THR A 90 -5.96 -8.24 -1.87
CA THR A 90 -5.62 -8.68 -3.24
C THR A 90 -4.78 -9.95 -3.26
N SER A 91 -3.98 -10.20 -2.23
CA SER A 91 -3.04 -11.33 -2.18
C SER A 91 -3.44 -12.38 -1.16
N ARG A 92 -4.50 -12.15 -0.39
CA ARG A 92 -4.95 -13.06 0.65
C ARG A 92 -5.66 -14.27 0.05
N ASP A 93 -5.28 -15.46 0.52
CA ASP A 93 -5.99 -16.70 0.25
C ASP A 93 -7.36 -16.71 0.94
N ARG A 94 -8.38 -17.16 0.21
CA ARG A 94 -9.75 -17.28 0.71
C ARG A 94 -10.07 -18.76 0.84
N LEU A 95 -10.39 -19.19 2.06
CA LEU A 95 -10.97 -20.51 2.28
C LEU A 95 -12.43 -20.45 1.81
N THR A 96 -12.77 -21.30 0.84
CA THR A 96 -14.15 -21.48 0.33
C THR A 96 -14.67 -22.84 0.75
#